data_AF-A0AAE3GMB7-F1
#
_entry.id   AF-A0AAE3GMB7-F1
#
_cell.length_a   1.000
_cell.length_b   1.000
_cell.length_c   1.000
_cell.angle_alpha   90.00
_cell.angle_beta   90.00
_cell.angle_gamma   90.00
#
_symmetry.space_group_name_H-M   'P 1'
#
loop_
_entity.id
_entity.type
_entity.pdbx_description
1 polymer ?
#
loop_
_entity_poly.entity_id
_entity_poly.type
_entity_poly.pdbx_seq_one_letter_code
_entity_poly.pdbx_strand_id
1 'polypeptide(L)' 'MSESRLTQQQRQFIKQRANGCCEYCLSQAKFSSDPFSIEHIIPRSKSGTSDLDNLAIACQGCNNFKYSHIRVIDILELL' A
#
# COMPACT_ATOMS: atom_id res chain seq x y z
N MET A 1 -12.55 15.39 10.54
CA MET A 1 -11.19 15.58 11.08
C MET A 1 -10.29 15.92 9.91
N SER A 2 -9.82 17.17 9.83
CA SER A 2 -8.98 17.67 8.74
C SER A 2 -7.59 17.04 8.81
N GLU A 3 -7.17 16.47 7.69
CA GLU A 3 -5.98 15.64 7.52
C GLU A 3 -4.65 16.37 7.77
N SER A 4 -3.64 15.63 8.22
CA SER A 4 -2.27 15.91 7.80
C SER A 4 -2.04 15.22 6.44
N ARG A 5 -2.03 16.01 5.37
CA ARG A 5 -1.61 15.54 4.05
C ARG A 5 -0.15 15.05 4.17
N LEU A 6 0.16 13.86 3.63
CA LEU A 6 1.54 13.35 3.62
C LEU A 6 2.49 14.39 3.02
N THR A 7 3.57 14.69 3.73
CA THR A 7 4.59 15.63 3.28
C THR A 7 5.31 15.07 2.04
N GLN A 8 5.95 15.95 1.28
CA GLN A 8 6.75 15.53 0.13
C GLN A 8 7.89 14.58 0.54
N GLN A 9 8.53 14.85 1.68
CA GLN A 9 9.59 14.01 2.23
C GLN A 9 9.08 12.61 2.59
N GLN A 10 7.92 12.49 3.23
CA GLN A 10 7.31 11.18 3.51
C GLN A 10 7.02 10.41 2.22
N ARG A 11 6.42 11.08 1.23
CA ARG A 11 6.13 10.46 -0.09
C ARG A 11 7.39 9.96 -0.78
N GLN A 12 8.47 10.74 -0.73
CA GLN A 12 9.75 10.37 -1.33
C GLN A 12 10.39 9.19 -0.60
N PHE A 13 10.40 9.22 0.74
CA PHE A 13 10.91 8.13 1.55
C PHE A 13 10.19 6.80 1.26
N ILE A 14 8.85 6.82 1.24
CA ILE A 14 8.02 5.62 0.95
C ILE A 14 8.35 5.07 -0.45
N LYS A 15 8.45 5.93 -1.47
CA LYS A 15 8.81 5.52 -2.84
C LYS A 15 10.22 4.96 -2.94
N GLN A 16 11.19 5.54 -2.22
CA GLN A 16 12.58 5.06 -2.21
C GLN A 16 12.70 3.70 -1.50
N ARG A 17 12.04 3.54 -0.34
CA ARG A 17 11.98 2.28 0.41
C ARG A 17 11.45 1.12 -0.44
N ALA A 18 10.44 1.38 -1.27
CA ALA A 18 9.84 0.38 -2.14
C ALA A 18 10.72 -0.02 -3.35
N ASN A 19 11.84 0.66 -3.60
CA ASN A 19 12.79 0.40 -4.69
C ASN A 19 12.11 0.21 -6.06
N GLY A 20 11.12 1.06 -6.37
CA GLY A 20 10.38 1.02 -7.63
C GLY A 20 9.48 -0.22 -7.82
N CYS A 21 9.19 -0.97 -6.77
CA CYS A 21 8.36 -2.16 -6.79
C CYS A 21 7.08 -1.98 -5.96
N CYS A 22 6.07 -2.78 -6.24
CA CYS A 22 4.91 -2.95 -5.36
C CYS A 22 5.39 -3.70 -4.12
N GLU A 23 5.08 -3.22 -2.93
CA GLU A 23 5.54 -3.85 -1.68
C GLU A 23 4.79 -5.14 -1.34
N TYR A 24 3.70 -5.44 -2.05
CA TYR A 24 2.96 -6.69 -1.89
C TYR A 24 3.41 -7.78 -2.85
N CYS A 25 3.45 -7.48 -4.15
CA CYS A 25 3.69 -8.47 -5.20
C CYS A 25 5.03 -8.33 -5.91
N LEU A 26 5.84 -7.32 -5.56
CA LEU A 26 7.14 -7.03 -6.15
C LEU A 26 7.12 -6.68 -7.66
N SER A 27 5.94 -6.45 -8.24
CA SER A 27 5.83 -5.98 -9.62
C SER A 27 6.55 -4.63 -9.77
N GLN A 28 7.33 -4.47 -10.85
CA GLN A 28 8.10 -3.24 -11.08
C GLN A 28 7.23 -2.14 -11.67
N ALA A 29 7.22 -0.96 -11.05
CA ALA A 29 6.45 0.20 -11.50
C ALA A 29 6.82 0.64 -12.93
N LYS A 30 8.08 0.46 -13.34
CA LYS A 30 8.58 0.85 -14.67
C LYS A 30 7.97 0.05 -15.83
N PHE A 31 7.34 -1.10 -15.54
CA PHE A 31 6.67 -1.94 -16.53
C PHE A 31 5.14 -1.91 -16.40
N SER A 32 4.62 -1.09 -15.49
CA SER A 32 3.18 -0.94 -15.29
C SER A 32 2.63 0.17 -16.19
N SER A 33 1.48 -0.07 -16.82
CA SER A 33 0.71 0.97 -17.49
C SER A 33 0.07 1.94 -16.50
N ASP A 34 -0.28 1.45 -15.30
CA ASP A 34 -0.92 2.23 -14.25
C ASP A 34 0.09 2.75 -13.22
N PRO A 35 -0.12 3.96 -12.68
CA PRO A 35 0.70 4.49 -11.60
C PRO A 35 0.49 3.69 -10.31
N PHE A 36 1.55 3.55 -9.53
CA PHE A 36 1.45 2.96 -8.19
C PHE A 36 0.98 4.01 -7.18
N SER A 37 0.20 3.57 -6.20
CA SER A 37 -0.38 4.42 -5.16
C SER A 37 0.31 4.20 -3.82
N ILE A 38 0.39 5.25 -3.00
CA ILE A 38 0.68 5.09 -1.57
C ILE A 38 -0.65 4.74 -0.91
N GLU A 39 -0.77 3.51 -0.41
CA GLU A 39 -1.97 3.03 0.28
C GLU A 39 -1.74 2.84 1.77
N HIS A 40 -2.84 2.72 2.52
CA HIS A 40 -2.82 2.36 3.93
C HIS A 40 -2.99 0.84 4.09
N ILE A 41 -2.01 0.19 4.74
CA ILE A 41 -2.04 -1.25 5.04
C ILE A 41 -3.26 -1.57 5.91
N ILE A 42 -3.43 -0.85 7.03
CA ILE A 42 -4.69 -0.75 7.76
C ILE A 42 -5.45 0.45 7.16
N PRO A 43 -6.59 0.24 6.48
CA PRO A 43 -7.35 1.33 5.89
C PRO A 43 -7.80 2.34 6.96
N ARG A 44 -7.94 3.60 6.55
CA ARG A 44 -8.47 4.66 7.43
C ARG A 44 -9.87 4.37 7.95
N SER A 45 -10.71 3.66 7.17
CA SER A 45 -12.03 3.19 7.62
C SER A 45 -11.97 2.20 8.79
N LYS A 46 -10.79 1.66 9.09
CA LYS A 46 -10.49 0.78 10.22
C LYS A 46 -9.47 1.42 11.17
N SER A 47 -9.48 2.75 11.27
CA SER A 47 -8.62 3.54 12.17
C SER A 47 -7.11 3.47 11.89
N GLY A 48 -6.72 3.11 10.67
CA GLY A 48 -5.30 3.15 10.28
C GLY A 48 -4.74 4.58 10.23
N THR A 49 -3.50 4.72 10.70
CA THR A 49 -2.77 6.00 10.77
C THR A 49 -1.98 6.26 9.48
N SER A 50 -1.46 7.47 9.31
CA SER A 50 -0.53 7.82 8.22
C SER A 50 0.94 7.68 8.65
N ASP A 51 1.20 6.81 9.64
CA ASP A 51 2.56 6.49 10.06
C ASP A 51 3.26 5.67 8.97
N LEU A 52 4.58 5.81 8.85
CA LEU A 52 5.34 5.28 7.71
C LEU A 52 5.26 3.77 7.58
N ASP A 53 5.09 3.06 8.69
CA ASP A 53 4.93 1.60 8.80
C ASP A 53 3.53 1.12 8.37
N ASN A 54 2.51 1.99 8.39
CA ASN A 54 1.18 1.68 7.89
C ASN A 54 0.97 2.09 6.42
N LEU A 55 2.01 2.55 5.72
CA LEU A 55 1.94 3.01 4.34
C LEU A 55 2.75 2.11 3.42
N ALA A 56 2.16 1.71 2.28
CA ALA A 56 2.82 0.89 1.28
C ALA A 56 2.69 1.46 -0.13
N ILE A 57 3.72 1.26 -0.97
CA ILE A 57 3.58 1.41 -2.42
C ILE A 57 2.87 0.18 -2.97
N ALA A 58 1.70 0.38 -3.58
CA ALA A 58 0.91 -0.69 -4.17
C ALA A 58 0.66 -0.45 -5.66
N CYS A 59 0.77 -1.50 -6.46
CA CYS A 59 0.25 -1.50 -7.82
C CYS A 59 -1.29 -1.48 -7.80
N GLN A 60 -1.89 -1.08 -8.92
CA GLN A 60 -3.34 -0.99 -9.06
C GLN A 60 -4.04 -2.33 -8.75
N GLY A 61 -3.45 -3.46 -9.18
CA GLY A 61 -3.98 -4.79 -8.91
C GLY A 61 -4.04 -5.13 -7.42
N CYS A 62 -2.93 -4.94 -6.69
CA CYS A 62 -2.87 -5.22 -5.25
C CYS A 62 -3.76 -4.27 -4.45
N ASN A 63 -3.73 -2.97 -4.75
CA ASN A 63 -4.55 -1.98 -4.05
C ASN A 63 -6.04 -2.26 -4.23
N ASN A 64 -6.48 -2.63 -5.44
CA ASN A 64 -7.87 -2.98 -5.71
C ASN A 64 -8.28 -4.32 -5.09
N PHE A 65 -7.40 -5.32 -5.13
CA PHE A 65 -7.66 -6.63 -4.52
C PHE A 65 -7.79 -6.52 -2.99
N LYS A 66 -6.86 -5.81 -2.36
CA LYS A 66 -6.87 -5.59 -0.92
C LYS A 66 -8.03 -4.69 -0.51
N TYR A 67 -8.26 -3.58 -1.22
CA TYR A 67 -9.29 -2.59 -0.90
C TYR A 67 -9.30 -2.25 0.60
N SER A 68 -10.37 -2.61 1.32
CA SER A 68 -10.51 -2.41 2.76
C SER A 68 -10.24 -3.67 3.60
N HIS A 69 -9.82 -4.77 2.97
CA HIS A 69 -9.42 -6.01 3.64
C HIS A 69 -8.04 -5.83 4.30
N ILE A 70 -7.90 -6.46 5.48
CA ILE A 70 -6.66 -6.49 6.28
C ILE A 70 -6.28 -7.92 6.67
N ARG A 71 -7.06 -8.89 6.21
CA ARG A 71 -6.92 -10.31 6.46
C ARG A 71 -7.32 -11.04 5.20
N VAL A 72 -6.61 -12.12 4.91
CA VAL A 72 -6.98 -13.12 3.92
C VAL A 72 -7.04 -14.46 4.65
N ILE A 73 -7.91 -15.34 4.19
CA ILE A 73 -7.96 -16.72 4.66
C ILE A 73 -7.03 -17.51 3.76
N ASP A 74 -6.00 -18.13 4.33
CA ASP A 74 -5.25 -19.15 3.61
C ASP A 74 -6.06 -20.44 3.62
N ILE A 75 -6.44 -20.91 2.43
CA ILE A 75 -7.26 -22.11 2.26
C ILE A 75 -6.42 -23.37 2.51
N LEU A 76 -5.09 -23.27 2.41
CA LEU A 76 -4.17 -24.38 2.68
C LEU A 76 -4.02 -24.68 4.18
N GLU A 77 -4.34 -23.72 5.05
CA GLU A 77 -4.35 -23.89 6.52
C GLU A 77 -5.69 -24.47 7.03
N LEU A 78 -6.66 -24.69 6.14
CA LEU A 78 -7.99 -25.24 6.44
C LEU A 78 -8.19 -26.69 5.94
N LEU A 79 -7.15 -27.29 5.34
CA LEU A 79 -7.09 -28.69 4.91
C LEU A 79 -6.05 -29.45 5.73
#